data_AF-A0A0A0EJQ1-F1
#
_entry.id   AF-A0A0A0EJQ1-F1
#
_cell.length_a   1.000
_cell.length_b   1.000
_cell.length_c   1.000
_cell.angle_alpha   90.00
_cell.angle_beta   90.00
_cell.angle_gamma   90.00
#
_symmetry.space_group_name_H-M   'P 1'
#
loop_
_entity.id
_entity.type
_entity.pdbx_description
1 polymer ?
#
loop_
_entity_poly.entity_id
_entity_poly.type
_entity_poly.pdbx_seq_one_letter_code
_entity_poly.pdbx_strand_id
1 'polypeptide(L)'
;MMNADDLRAFLTGQDLYAFDPATGDRVAQVAYDPDGTCRLRFADGRAEGGVYGVDGDTYWTRYDAFRGGAVNAFRLETLASGIAQAWHVDGTRAFIQTAQDSLPSDLIPGPAD
;
A
#
# COMPACT_ATOMS: atom_id res chain seq x y z
N MET A 1 8.86 -2.58 11.57
CA MET A 1 7.95 -3.40 10.74
C MET A 1 6.73 -3.78 11.57
N MET A 2 5.53 -3.68 10.99
CA MET A 2 4.28 -4.12 11.58
C MET A 2 4.27 -5.65 11.71
N ASN A 3 3.69 -6.16 12.80
CA ASN A 3 3.43 -7.59 12.92
C ASN A 3 2.15 -7.98 12.15
N ALA A 4 1.79 -9.27 12.18
CA ALA A 4 0.63 -9.79 11.47
C ALA A 4 -0.71 -9.16 11.90
N ASP A 5 -0.88 -8.90 13.19
CA ASP A 5 -2.13 -8.35 13.73
C ASP A 5 -2.27 -6.86 13.39
N ASP A 6 -1.17 -6.11 13.50
CA ASP A 6 -1.11 -4.70 13.09
C ASP A 6 -1.36 -4.56 11.58
N LEU A 7 -0.78 -5.44 10.75
CA LEU A 7 -1.03 -5.48 9.31
C LEU A 7 -2.51 -5.73 9.00
N ARG A 8 -3.11 -6.72 9.66
CA ARG A 8 -4.53 -7.03 9.46
C ARG A 8 -5.40 -5.85 9.88
N ALA A 9 -5.11 -5.22 11.01
CA ALA A 9 -5.84 -4.06 11.49
C ALA A 9 -5.68 -2.86 10.55
N PHE A 10 -4.49 -2.67 9.97
CA PHE A 10 -4.20 -1.58 9.05
C PHE A 10 -4.88 -1.75 7.69
N LEU A 11 -5.00 -2.98 7.18
CA LEU A 11 -5.51 -3.25 5.84
C LEU A 11 -7.01 -3.57 5.82
N THR A 12 -7.47 -4.47 6.69
CA THR A 12 -8.78 -5.12 6.54
C THR A 12 -9.93 -4.13 6.65
N GLY A 13 -10.78 -4.09 5.62
CA GLY A 13 -11.93 -3.19 5.55
C GLY A 13 -11.57 -1.72 5.30
N GLN A 14 -10.31 -1.42 4.97
CA GLN A 14 -9.86 -0.05 4.72
C GLN A 14 -9.83 0.27 3.23
N ASP A 15 -10.01 1.55 2.93
CA ASP A 15 -9.74 2.14 1.62
C ASP A 15 -8.51 3.05 1.78
N LEU A 16 -7.40 2.65 1.17
CA LEU A 16 -6.09 3.23 1.40
C LEU A 16 -5.50 3.79 0.11
N TYR A 17 -4.95 5.00 0.21
CA TYR A 17 -4.19 5.63 -0.85
C TYR A 17 -2.74 5.18 -0.81
N ALA A 18 -2.17 4.97 -1.99
CA ALA A 18 -0.76 4.71 -2.20
C ALA A 18 -0.11 5.92 -2.87
N PHE A 19 1.03 6.34 -2.33
CA PHE A 19 1.79 7.50 -2.79
C PHE A 19 3.23 7.13 -3.12
N ASP A 20 3.78 7.79 -4.13
CA ASP A 20 5.20 7.71 -4.44
C ASP A 20 6.02 8.29 -3.27
N PRO A 21 6.96 7.53 -2.67
CA PRO A 21 7.69 7.97 -1.49
C PRO A 21 8.77 9.02 -1.80
N ALA A 22 9.07 9.29 -3.07
CA ALA A 22 10.03 10.32 -3.49
C ALA A 22 9.35 11.64 -3.85
N THR A 23 8.16 11.60 -4.46
CA THR A 23 7.45 12.82 -4.89
C THR A 23 6.26 13.20 -4.03
N GLY A 24 5.69 12.24 -3.31
CA GLY A 24 4.41 12.40 -2.60
C GLY A 24 3.19 12.34 -3.51
N ASP A 25 3.36 12.04 -4.80
CA ASP A 25 2.26 11.95 -5.75
C ASP A 25 1.42 10.70 -5.47
N ARG A 26 0.10 10.84 -5.54
CA ARG A 26 -0.81 9.69 -5.42
C ARG A 26 -0.70 8.81 -6.66
N VAL A 27 -0.25 7.57 -6.47
CA VAL A 27 -0.12 6.58 -7.55
C VAL A 27 -1.36 5.73 -7.71
N ALA A 28 -2.05 5.42 -6.61
CA ALA A 28 -3.23 4.57 -6.62
C ALA A 28 -4.07 4.70 -5.35
N GLN A 29 -5.23 4.06 -5.37
CA GLN A 29 -6.10 3.80 -4.22
C GLN A 29 -6.47 2.32 -4.21
N VAL A 30 -6.48 1.69 -3.04
CA VAL A 30 -6.79 0.27 -2.88
C VAL A 30 -7.80 0.08 -1.76
N ALA A 31 -8.96 -0.47 -2.10
CA ALA A 31 -9.91 -0.98 -1.13
C ALA A 31 -9.57 -2.45 -0.80
N TYR A 32 -9.45 -2.77 0.49
CA TYR A 32 -9.15 -4.12 0.99
C TYR A 32 -10.37 -4.66 1.72
N ASP A 33 -11.13 -5.53 1.07
CA ASP A 33 -12.38 -6.06 1.63
C ASP A 33 -12.10 -7.17 2.67
N PRO A 34 -12.94 -7.36 3.70
CA PRO A 34 -12.71 -8.37 4.74
C PRO A 34 -12.72 -9.83 4.25
N ASP A 35 -13.23 -10.08 3.05
CA ASP A 35 -13.30 -11.41 2.43
C ASP A 35 -12.00 -11.82 1.71
N GLY A 36 -10.96 -10.98 1.76
CA GLY A 36 -9.68 -11.23 1.10
C GLY A 36 -9.63 -10.74 -0.36
N THR A 37 -10.67 -10.04 -0.83
CA THR A 37 -10.65 -9.36 -2.13
C THR A 37 -10.15 -7.93 -1.99
N CYS A 38 -9.56 -7.39 -3.05
CA CYS A 38 -9.16 -5.99 -3.09
C CYS A 38 -9.50 -5.35 -4.43
N ARG A 39 -9.58 -4.01 -4.45
CA ARG A 39 -9.85 -3.24 -5.65
C ARG A 39 -8.88 -2.09 -5.79
N LEU A 40 -8.00 -2.20 -6.78
CA LEU A 40 -7.06 -1.16 -7.16
C LEU A 40 -7.77 -0.13 -8.06
N ARG A 41 -7.56 1.15 -7.80
CA ARG A 41 -7.98 2.27 -8.64
C ARG A 41 -6.77 3.15 -8.93
N PHE A 42 -6.53 3.41 -10.20
CA PHE A 42 -5.45 4.29 -10.64
C PHE A 42 -5.93 5.74 -10.71
N ALA A 43 -4.97 6.68 -10.72
CA ALA A 43 -5.27 8.11 -10.86
C ALA A 43 -6.00 8.45 -12.17
N ASP A 44 -5.86 7.63 -13.21
CA ASP A 44 -6.54 7.78 -14.50
C ASP A 44 -7.99 7.25 -14.51
N GLY A 45 -8.49 6.77 -13.38
CA GLY A 45 -9.86 6.27 -13.22
C GLY A 45 -10.05 4.79 -13.59
N ARG A 46 -9.02 4.11 -14.12
CA ARG A 46 -9.08 2.65 -14.31
C ARG A 46 -9.14 1.96 -12.95
N ALA A 47 -9.91 0.89 -12.87
CA ALA A 47 -10.03 0.07 -11.68
C ALA A 47 -9.92 -1.40 -12.03
N GLU A 48 -9.38 -2.18 -11.10
CA GLU A 48 -9.12 -3.60 -11.27
C GLU A 48 -9.37 -4.34 -9.95
N GLY A 49 -9.99 -5.51 -10.05
CA GLY A 49 -10.16 -6.41 -8.91
C GLY A 49 -8.92 -7.27 -8.69
N GLY A 50 -8.76 -7.73 -7.46
CA GLY A 50 -7.70 -8.64 -7.06
C GLY A 50 -8.03 -9.36 -5.77
N VAL A 51 -7.05 -10.11 -5.30
CA VAL A 51 -7.06 -10.77 -4.00
C VAL A 51 -5.84 -10.36 -3.21
N TYR A 52 -5.97 -10.36 -1.89
CA TYR A 52 -4.87 -10.08 -0.99
C TYR A 52 -4.85 -11.06 0.18
N GLY A 53 -3.71 -11.13 0.84
CA GLY A 53 -3.54 -11.92 2.05
C GLY A 53 -2.43 -11.37 2.93
N VAL A 54 -2.43 -11.80 4.19
CA VAL A 54 -1.40 -11.49 5.17
C VAL A 54 -0.80 -12.80 5.66
N ASP A 55 0.50 -12.95 5.50
CA ASP A 55 1.30 -14.07 5.99
C ASP A 55 2.44 -13.55 6.86
N GLY A 56 2.36 -13.80 8.17
CA GLY A 56 3.29 -13.21 9.14
C GLY A 56 3.33 -11.69 9.07
N ASP A 57 4.53 -11.12 8.92
CA ASP A 57 4.80 -9.68 8.81
C ASP A 57 4.73 -9.13 7.38
N THR A 58 4.20 -9.92 6.45
CA THR A 58 4.16 -9.61 5.03
C THR A 58 2.72 -9.68 4.54
N TYR A 59 2.28 -8.68 3.78
CA TYR A 59 1.04 -8.77 3.02
C TYR A 59 1.34 -8.88 1.55
N TRP A 60 0.46 -9.52 0.81
CA TRP A 60 0.59 -9.68 -0.63
C TRP A 60 -0.70 -9.34 -1.33
N THR A 61 -0.58 -8.83 -2.55
CA THR A 61 -1.70 -8.57 -3.45
C THR A 61 -1.45 -9.26 -4.78
N ARG A 62 -2.52 -9.70 -5.43
CA ARG A 62 -2.52 -10.20 -6.80
C ARG A 62 -3.73 -9.62 -7.51
N TYR A 63 -3.49 -8.95 -8.61
CA TYR A 63 -4.50 -8.39 -9.50
C TYR A 63 -4.45 -9.16 -10.83
N ASP A 64 -5.55 -9.22 -11.57
CA ASP A 64 -5.66 -10.10 -12.75
C ASP A 64 -4.78 -9.68 -13.95
N ALA A 65 -4.61 -8.39 -14.16
CA ALA A 65 -3.87 -7.76 -15.25
C ALA A 65 -2.68 -6.92 -14.74
N PHE A 66 -2.82 -6.23 -13.60
CA PHE A 66 -1.72 -5.43 -13.07
C PHE A 66 -0.50 -6.30 -12.74
N ARG A 67 0.67 -5.86 -13.22
CA ARG A 67 1.95 -6.62 -13.15
C ARG A 67 1.83 -8.06 -13.69
N GLY A 68 0.96 -8.27 -14.68
CA GLY A 68 0.83 -9.55 -15.38
C GLY A 68 0.29 -10.69 -14.51
N GLY A 69 -0.54 -10.40 -13.50
CA GLY A 69 -1.08 -11.45 -12.64
C GLY A 69 -0.16 -11.90 -11.52
N ALA A 70 1.01 -11.25 -11.36
CA ALA A 70 2.00 -11.63 -10.36
C ALA A 70 1.56 -11.27 -8.93
N VAL A 71 1.97 -12.11 -7.99
CA VAL A 71 1.87 -11.82 -6.55
C VAL A 71 2.91 -10.76 -6.20
N ASN A 72 2.47 -9.71 -5.54
CA ASN A 72 3.32 -8.63 -5.06
C ASN A 72 3.26 -8.59 -3.54
N ALA A 73 4.39 -8.91 -2.90
CA ALA A 73 4.52 -8.98 -1.45
C ALA A 73 5.25 -7.75 -0.92
N PHE A 74 4.78 -7.25 0.22
CA PHE A 74 5.29 -6.06 0.87
C PHE A 74 5.29 -6.22 2.40
N ARG A 75 6.24 -5.55 3.05
CA ARG A 75 6.23 -5.32 4.49
C ARG A 75 5.86 -3.88 4.78
N LEU A 76 5.09 -3.64 5.83
CA LEU A 76 4.76 -2.29 6.27
C LEU A 76 5.58 -1.87 7.47
N GLU A 77 6.07 -0.65 7.44
CA GLU A 77 6.70 0.03 8.56
C GLU A 77 5.90 1.28 8.90
N THR A 78 5.49 1.41 10.15
CA THR A 78 4.78 2.61 10.63
C THR A 78 5.68 3.84 10.52
N LEU A 79 5.26 4.84 9.75
CA LEU A 79 5.90 6.15 9.69
C LEU A 79 5.27 7.12 10.70
N ALA A 80 3.95 7.12 10.77
CA ALA A 80 3.15 7.94 11.67
C ALA A 80 1.80 7.25 11.95
N SER A 81 0.97 7.86 12.80
CA SER A 81 -0.36 7.34 13.08
C SER A 81 -1.19 7.23 11.79
N GLY A 82 -1.57 6.00 11.42
CA GLY A 82 -2.33 5.71 10.20
C GLY A 82 -1.54 5.81 8.90
N ILE A 83 -0.21 5.97 8.94
CA ILE A 83 0.65 6.12 7.76
C ILE A 83 1.77 5.08 7.83
N ALA A 84 1.94 4.30 6.75
CA ALA A 84 2.95 3.26 6.68
C ALA A 84 3.78 3.34 5.40
N GLN A 85 5.09 3.15 5.51
CA GLN A 85 5.96 2.87 4.38
C GLN A 85 5.83 1.39 4.00
N ALA A 86 5.47 1.12 2.75
CA ALA A 86 5.55 -0.20 2.16
C ALA A 86 6.94 -0.44 1.57
N TRP A 87 7.49 -1.60 1.89
CA TRP A 87 8.78 -2.09 1.42
C TRP A 87 8.56 -3.35 0.60
N HIS A 88 9.22 -3.44 -0.55
CA HIS A 88 9.37 -4.72 -1.24
C HIS A 88 10.12 -5.71 -0.35
N VAL A 89 9.89 -7.01 -0.55
CA VAL A 89 10.59 -8.07 0.20
C VAL A 89 12.11 -8.05 0.02
N ASP A 90 12.62 -7.42 -1.04
CA ASP A 90 14.04 -7.18 -1.29
C ASP A 90 14.63 -5.98 -0.52
N GLY A 91 13.80 -5.26 0.24
CA GLY A 91 14.19 -4.10 1.04
C GLY A 91 14.13 -2.76 0.32
N THR A 92 13.69 -2.71 -0.94
CA THR A 92 13.50 -1.45 -1.67
C THR A 92 12.18 -0.76 -1.28
N ARG A 93 12.15 0.59 -1.28
CA ARG A 93 10.92 1.35 -1.00
C ARG A 93 9.92 1.15 -2.15
N ALA A 94 8.68 0.82 -1.80
CA ALA A 94 7.60 0.65 -2.77
C ALA A 94 6.71 1.90 -2.85
N PHE A 95 5.99 2.21 -1.78
CA PHE A 95 5.04 3.34 -1.69
C PHE A 95 4.72 3.65 -0.24
N ILE A 96 4.17 4.83 0.04
CA ILE A 96 3.56 5.15 1.34
C ILE A 96 2.06 4.87 1.24
N GLN A 97 1.50 4.20 2.25
CA GLN A 97 0.09 3.82 2.31
C GLN A 97 -0.60 4.48 3.50
N THR A 98 -1.80 5.02 3.30
CA THR A 98 -2.60 5.69 4.34
C THR A 98 -4.06 5.82 3.93
N ALA A 99 -4.98 5.92 4.90
CA ALA A 99 -6.38 6.26 4.65
C ALA A 99 -6.59 7.76 4.35
N GLN A 100 -5.56 8.58 4.55
CA GLN A 100 -5.59 10.01 4.31
C GLN A 100 -5.46 10.31 2.81
N ASP A 101 -6.28 11.23 2.29
CA ASP A 101 -6.30 11.59 0.87
C ASP A 101 -5.08 12.40 0.40
N SER A 102 -4.21 12.77 1.33
CA SER A 102 -2.99 13.54 1.14
C SER A 102 -1.91 13.07 2.12
N LEU A 103 -0.63 13.25 1.73
CA LEU A 103 0.50 13.01 2.61
C LEU A 103 0.94 14.28 3.32
N PRO A 104 1.29 14.19 4.63
CA PRO A 104 2.05 15.23 5.31
C PRO A 104 3.36 15.53 4.58
N SER A 105 3.65 16.81 4.35
CA SER A 105 4.81 17.24 3.56
C SER A 105 6.16 16.93 4.23
N ASP A 106 6.19 16.74 5.55
CA ASP A 106 7.35 16.32 6.33
C ASP A 106 7.74 14.84 6.10
N LEU A 107 6.82 14.04 5.54
CA LEU A 107 7.07 12.64 5.18
C LEU A 107 7.56 12.46 3.74
N ILE A 108 7.53 13.52 2.93
CA ILE A 108 8.08 13.54 1.58
C ILE A 108 9.56 13.93 1.74
N PRO A 109 10.52 13.10 1.31
CA PRO A 109 11.92 13.50 1.28
C PRO A 109 12.00 14.78 0.45
N GLY A 110 12.46 15.87 1.06
CA GLY A 110 12.75 17.09 0.29
C GLY A 110 13.71 16.77 -0.86
N PRO A 111 13.78 17.63 -1.89
CA PRO A 111 14.84 17.50 -2.88
C PRO A 111 16.17 17.39 -2.12
N ALA A 112 16.95 16.35 -2.43
CA ALA A 112 18.32 16.30 -1.93
C ALA A 112 19.02 17.55 -2.46
N ASP A 113 19.37 18.47 -1.56
CA ASP A 113 20.20 19.65 -1.87
C ASP A 113 21.53 19.25 -2.52
#